data_AF-A0A3N4L4Y8-F1
#
_entry.id   AF-A0A3N4L4Y8-F1
#
_cell.length_a   1.000
_cell.length_b   1.000
_cell.length_c   1.000
_cell.angle_alpha   90.00
_cell.angle_beta   90.00
_cell.angle_gamma   90.00
#
_symmetry.space_group_name_H-M   'P 1'
#
loop_
_entity.id
_entity.type
_entity.pdbx_description
1 polymer ?
#
loop_
_entity_poly.entity_id
_entity_poly.type
_entity_poly.pdbx_seq_one_letter_code
_entity_poly.pdbx_strand_id
1 'polypeptide(L)'
;MSGLEITGVIVAAPGIIDLCLKYAQILGDKVELYRHLDLQLNEKHLRISDHRIKIQTELQFVKAIAHKLSPEVLEHFLLLLQQLVGKLEAAIRLLDSLYGSGIDSWRQKLKLVMGGFSGVKKVIDELDEWQGCFSNYLMLVTLVGNKHRRRRRTSPLGRF
;
A
#
# COMPACT_ATOMS: atom_id res chain seq x y z
N MET A 1 -2.19 -27.01 -7.06
CA MET A 1 -0.95 -26.33 -6.64
C MET A 1 -0.07 -27.32 -5.91
N SER A 2 1.20 -27.38 -6.26
CA SER A 2 2.17 -28.31 -5.64
C SER A 2 2.70 -27.75 -4.32
N GLY A 3 3.25 -28.62 -3.44
CA GLY A 3 3.79 -28.20 -2.15
C GLY A 3 4.94 -27.19 -2.27
N LEU A 4 5.68 -27.18 -3.39
CA LEU A 4 6.78 -26.25 -3.67
C LEU A 4 6.30 -24.81 -3.91
N GLU A 5 5.17 -24.65 -4.61
CA GLU A 5 4.57 -23.35 -4.94
C GLU A 5 4.08 -22.65 -3.65
N ILE A 6 3.48 -23.42 -2.75
CA ILE A 6 2.97 -22.92 -1.45
C ILE A 6 4.13 -22.41 -0.58
N THR A 7 5.24 -23.16 -0.52
CA THR A 7 6.44 -22.71 0.21
C THR A 7 7.06 -21.46 -0.40
N GLY A 8 7.07 -21.33 -1.73
CA GLY A 8 7.58 -20.13 -2.41
C GLY A 8 6.78 -18.87 -2.07
N VAL A 9 5.45 -18.96 -2.08
CA VAL A 9 4.55 -17.83 -1.75
C VAL A 9 4.71 -17.38 -0.29
N ILE A 10 4.78 -18.33 0.66
CA ILE A 10 4.95 -18.01 2.08
C ILE A 10 6.29 -17.31 2.35
N VAL A 11 7.36 -17.72 1.65
CA VAL A 11 8.69 -17.13 1.79
C VAL A 11 8.78 -15.74 1.15
N ALA A 12 8.08 -15.50 0.03
CA ALA A 12 8.07 -14.19 -0.64
C ALA A 12 7.28 -13.12 0.13
N ALA A 13 6.30 -13.52 0.94
CA ALA A 13 5.36 -12.60 1.59
C ALA A 13 6.04 -11.54 2.48
N PRO A 14 6.96 -11.87 3.40
CA PRO A 14 7.63 -10.88 4.23
C PRO A 14 8.43 -9.85 3.39
N GLY A 15 9.12 -10.31 2.35
CA GLY A 15 9.95 -9.45 1.51
C GLY A 15 9.15 -8.39 0.76
N ILE A 16 8.01 -8.77 0.17
CA ILE A 16 7.13 -7.82 -0.54
C ILE A 16 6.49 -6.84 0.45
N ILE A 17 6.02 -7.31 1.61
CA ILE A 17 5.44 -6.46 2.65
C ILE A 17 6.46 -5.43 3.15
N ASP A 18 7.67 -5.87 3.46
CA ASP A 18 8.73 -5.01 3.97
C ASP A 18 9.17 -3.98 2.90
N LEU A 19 9.14 -4.35 1.62
CA LEU A 19 9.39 -3.42 0.51
C LEU A 19 8.30 -2.33 0.41
N CYS A 20 7.03 -2.71 0.49
CA CYS A 20 5.92 -1.75 0.52
C CYS A 20 6.04 -0.78 1.70
N LEU A 21 6.37 -1.29 2.90
CA LEU A 21 6.59 -0.46 4.09
C LEU A 21 7.73 0.54 3.89
N LYS A 22 8.85 0.08 3.31
CA LYS A 22 10.00 0.93 2.99
C LYS A 22 9.62 2.04 2.00
N TYR A 23 8.89 1.73 0.93
CA TYR A 23 8.51 2.72 -0.07
C TYR A 23 7.44 3.69 0.44
N ALA A 24 6.48 3.24 1.24
CA ALA A 24 5.53 4.12 1.91
C ALA A 24 6.25 5.11 2.85
N GLN A 25 7.30 4.65 3.54
CA GLN A 25 8.14 5.51 4.38
C GLN A 25 8.88 6.56 3.54
N ILE A 26 9.59 6.15 2.48
CA ILE A 26 10.31 7.06 1.58
C ILE A 26 9.37 8.12 0.98
N LEU A 27 8.17 7.70 0.56
CA LEU A 27 7.18 8.60 0.01
C LEU A 27 6.76 9.66 1.04
N GLY A 28 6.49 9.25 2.28
CA GLY A 28 6.16 10.17 3.38
C GLY A 28 7.29 11.16 3.69
N ASP A 29 8.53 10.68 3.76
CA ASP A 29 9.69 11.52 4.07
C ASP A 29 9.92 12.58 2.97
N LYS A 30 9.74 12.21 1.70
CA LYS A 30 9.82 13.16 0.58
C LYS A 30 8.71 14.20 0.64
N VAL A 31 7.49 13.77 0.93
CA VAL A 31 6.35 14.69 1.02
C VAL A 31 6.53 15.70 2.15
N GLU A 32 7.01 15.28 3.31
CA GLU A 32 7.32 16.18 4.43
C GLU A 32 8.46 17.15 4.08
N LEU A 33 9.52 16.66 3.43
CA LEU A 33 10.64 17.50 2.96
C LEU A 33 10.16 18.65 2.04
N TYR A 34 9.17 18.38 1.19
CA TYR A 34 8.67 19.34 0.21
C TYR A 34 7.44 20.14 0.67
N ARG A 35 6.92 19.88 1.88
CA ARG A 35 5.74 20.54 2.45
C ARG A 35 5.84 22.08 2.44
N HIS A 36 7.03 22.60 2.65
CA HIS A 36 7.28 24.04 2.74
C HIS A 36 7.41 24.74 1.38
N LEU A 37 7.47 23.98 0.27
CA LEU A 37 7.75 24.52 -1.06
C LEU A 37 6.49 25.00 -1.79
N ASP A 38 5.29 24.59 -1.37
CA ASP A 38 4.04 24.96 -2.05
C ASP A 38 2.79 24.81 -1.17
N LEU A 39 2.03 25.89 -1.00
CA LEU A 39 0.78 25.91 -0.22
C LEU A 39 -0.33 25.07 -0.87
N GLN A 40 -0.37 24.93 -2.20
CA GLN A 40 -1.36 24.08 -2.88
C GLN A 40 -1.06 22.58 -2.75
N LEU A 41 0.08 22.22 -2.15
CA LEU A 41 0.42 20.86 -1.80
C LEU A 41 -0.07 20.47 -0.41
N ASN A 42 -0.53 21.38 0.46
CA ASN A 42 -0.92 21.02 1.82
C ASN A 42 -2.03 19.95 1.89
N GLU A 43 -3.07 20.06 1.06
CA GLU A 43 -4.11 19.03 0.97
C GLU A 43 -3.59 17.71 0.38
N LYS A 44 -2.72 17.81 -0.63
CA LYS A 44 -2.10 16.64 -1.28
C LYS A 44 -1.15 15.91 -0.32
N HIS A 45 -0.43 16.67 0.48
CA HIS A 45 0.45 16.22 1.54
C HIS A 45 -0.34 15.45 2.59
N LEU A 46 -1.46 16.02 3.05
CA LEU A 46 -2.33 15.36 4.02
C LEU A 46 -2.85 14.02 3.47
N ARG A 47 -3.29 13.97 2.20
CA ARG A 47 -3.74 12.71 1.57
C ARG A 47 -2.63 11.67 1.44
N ILE A 48 -1.42 12.06 1.03
CA ILE A 48 -0.30 11.10 0.93
C ILE A 48 0.11 10.60 2.33
N SER A 49 0.08 11.46 3.34
CA SER A 49 0.33 11.07 4.73
C SER A 49 -0.72 10.08 5.23
N ASP A 50 -2.00 10.33 4.95
CA ASP A 50 -3.10 9.42 5.27
C ASP A 50 -2.93 8.05 4.58
N HIS A 51 -2.60 8.03 3.28
CA HIS A 51 -2.26 6.81 2.57
C HIS A 51 -1.12 6.05 3.23
N ARG A 52 -0.03 6.73 3.59
CA ARG A 52 1.11 6.10 4.26
C ARG A 52 0.68 5.41 5.55
N ILE A 53 -0.06 6.09 6.42
CA ILE A 53 -0.51 5.54 7.71
C ILE A 53 -1.40 4.32 7.49
N LYS A 54 -2.38 4.43 6.60
CA LYS A 54 -3.30 3.33 6.29
C LYS A 54 -2.56 2.14 5.68
N ILE A 55 -1.71 2.35 4.67
CA ILE A 55 -0.88 1.30 4.06
C ILE A 55 -0.04 0.61 5.13
N GLN A 56 0.65 1.36 5.99
CA GLN A 56 1.47 0.78 7.06
C GLN A 56 0.63 -0.10 8.00
N THR A 57 -0.54 0.38 8.40
CA THR A 57 -1.46 -0.36 9.29
C THR A 57 -1.97 -1.64 8.63
N GLU A 58 -2.41 -1.54 7.38
CA GLU A 58 -2.94 -2.66 6.60
C GLU A 58 -1.86 -3.72 6.34
N LEU A 59 -0.64 -3.31 6.00
CA LEU A 59 0.50 -4.20 5.78
C LEU A 59 0.93 -4.92 7.07
N GLN A 60 1.00 -4.20 8.19
CA GLN A 60 1.29 -4.82 9.50
C GLN A 60 0.22 -5.84 9.88
N PHE A 61 -1.05 -5.52 9.60
CA PHE A 61 -2.14 -6.45 9.82
C PHE A 61 -2.04 -7.70 8.93
N VAL A 62 -1.78 -7.54 7.62
CA VAL A 62 -1.55 -8.66 6.70
C VAL A 62 -0.39 -9.53 7.18
N LYS A 63 0.74 -8.93 7.59
CA LYS A 63 1.88 -9.65 8.16
C LYS A 63 1.47 -10.50 9.38
N ALA A 64 0.64 -9.95 10.25
CA ALA A 64 0.16 -10.64 11.45
C ALA A 64 -0.82 -11.80 11.15
N ILE A 65 -1.55 -11.74 10.03
CA ILE A 65 -2.54 -12.78 9.66
C ILE A 65 -2.09 -13.70 8.53
N ALA A 66 -0.95 -13.45 7.87
CA ALA A 66 -0.49 -14.20 6.69
C ALA A 66 -0.47 -15.72 6.91
N HIS A 67 0.05 -16.17 8.05
CA HIS A 67 0.10 -17.60 8.43
C HIS A 67 -1.28 -18.25 8.65
N LYS A 68 -2.36 -17.45 8.70
CA LYS A 68 -3.75 -17.89 8.90
C LYS A 68 -4.55 -17.90 7.59
N LEU A 69 -4.01 -17.32 6.52
CA LEU A 69 -4.66 -17.24 5.21
C LEU A 69 -4.48 -18.55 4.45
N SER A 70 -5.42 -18.87 3.57
CA SER A 70 -5.18 -19.97 2.62
C SER A 70 -4.09 -19.54 1.61
N PRO A 71 -3.35 -20.49 1.03
CA PRO A 71 -2.31 -20.17 0.04
C PRO A 71 -2.82 -19.30 -1.11
N GLU A 72 -4.03 -19.57 -1.61
CA GLU A 72 -4.63 -18.86 -2.74
C GLU A 72 -4.94 -17.39 -2.37
N VAL A 73 -5.45 -17.17 -1.15
CA VAL A 73 -5.73 -15.82 -0.66
C VAL A 73 -4.42 -15.07 -0.41
N LEU A 74 -3.43 -15.72 0.18
CA LEU A 74 -2.12 -15.11 0.43
C LEU A 74 -1.44 -14.72 -0.89
N GLU A 75 -1.43 -15.61 -1.89
CA GLU A 75 -0.89 -15.35 -3.21
C GLU A 75 -1.55 -14.13 -3.87
N HIS A 76 -2.88 -14.06 -3.83
CA HIS A 76 -3.60 -12.92 -4.37
C HIS A 76 -3.27 -11.61 -3.63
N PHE A 77 -3.12 -11.65 -2.29
CA PHE A 77 -2.62 -10.49 -1.55
C PHE A 77 -1.23 -10.07 -2.03
N LEU A 78 -0.30 -11.00 -2.26
CA LEU A 78 1.05 -10.65 -2.72
C LEU A 78 1.04 -9.98 -4.09
N LEU A 79 0.17 -10.40 -5.01
CA LEU A 79 -0.01 -9.73 -6.31
C LEU A 79 -0.49 -8.28 -6.14
N LEU A 80 -1.46 -8.05 -5.27
CA LEU A 80 -1.94 -6.70 -4.96
C LEU A 80 -0.85 -5.84 -4.30
N LEU A 81 -0.01 -6.44 -3.45
CA LEU A 81 1.13 -5.75 -2.85
C LEU A 81 2.22 -5.42 -3.87
N GLN A 82 2.48 -6.29 -4.85
CA GLN A 82 3.40 -5.97 -5.95
C GLN A 82 2.90 -4.78 -6.78
N GLN A 83 1.60 -4.68 -7.02
CA GLN A 83 1.02 -3.49 -7.65
C GLN A 83 1.24 -2.22 -6.81
N LEU A 84 1.10 -2.34 -5.48
CA LEU A 84 1.40 -1.23 -4.57
C LEU A 84 2.88 -0.80 -4.66
N VAL A 85 3.83 -1.75 -4.71
CA VAL A 85 5.26 -1.43 -4.90
C VAL A 85 5.44 -0.54 -6.13
N GLY A 86 4.88 -0.95 -7.28
CA GLY A 86 4.98 -0.17 -8.52
C GLY A 86 4.38 1.23 -8.41
N LYS A 87 3.22 1.36 -7.76
CA LYS A 87 2.55 2.67 -7.53
C LYS A 87 3.39 3.59 -6.63
N LEU A 88 3.94 3.05 -5.54
CA LEU A 88 4.80 3.80 -4.63
C LEU A 88 6.11 4.23 -5.31
N GLU A 89 6.72 3.37 -6.13
CA GLU A 89 7.90 3.76 -6.92
C GLU A 89 7.59 4.89 -7.89
N ALA A 90 6.47 4.81 -8.61
CA ALA A 90 6.06 5.85 -9.55
C ALA A 90 5.83 7.18 -8.83
N ALA A 91 5.20 7.15 -7.65
CA ALA A 91 5.01 8.32 -6.79
C ALA A 91 6.34 8.96 -6.37
N ILE A 92 7.27 8.14 -5.89
CA ILE A 92 8.61 8.57 -5.44
C ILE A 92 9.37 9.23 -6.61
N ARG A 93 9.43 8.56 -7.78
CA ARG A 93 10.11 9.08 -8.97
C ARG A 93 9.50 10.39 -9.45
N LEU A 94 8.18 10.53 -9.38
CA LEU A 94 7.51 11.76 -9.75
C LEU A 94 7.92 12.92 -8.84
N LEU A 95 7.90 12.71 -7.52
CA LEU A 95 8.35 13.73 -6.56
C LEU A 95 9.82 14.10 -6.76
N ASP A 96 10.69 13.12 -6.99
CA ASP A 96 12.10 13.37 -7.32
C ASP A 96 12.26 14.20 -8.60
N SER A 97 11.43 13.95 -9.60
CA SER A 97 11.47 14.71 -10.86
C SER A 97 10.99 16.16 -10.70
N LEU A 98 10.18 16.44 -9.68
CA LEU A 98 9.63 17.76 -9.39
C LEU A 98 10.54 18.55 -8.45
N TYR A 99 11.20 17.89 -7.49
CA TYR A 99 11.87 18.55 -6.37
C TYR A 99 13.28 18.01 -6.03
N GLY A 100 13.79 17.00 -6.74
CA GLY A 100 15.02 16.25 -6.39
C GLY A 100 16.36 16.85 -6.84
N SER A 101 16.38 18.06 -7.41
CA SER A 101 17.62 18.78 -7.76
C SER A 101 17.55 20.21 -7.23
N GLY A 102 18.67 20.77 -6.77
CA GLY A 102 18.77 22.03 -6.02
C GLY A 102 17.74 23.12 -6.36
N ILE A 103 17.19 23.72 -5.31
CA ILE A 103 15.89 24.42 -5.20
C ILE A 103 15.74 25.71 -6.05
N ASP A 104 16.68 26.07 -6.92
CA ASP A 104 16.73 27.43 -7.49
C ASP A 104 16.38 27.57 -8.99
N SER A 105 15.91 26.51 -9.66
CA SER A 105 15.67 26.62 -11.12
C SER A 105 14.23 27.02 -11.48
N TRP A 106 14.08 28.10 -12.24
CA TRP A 106 12.85 28.52 -12.92
C TRP A 106 12.17 27.40 -13.73
N ARG A 107 12.95 26.40 -14.17
CA ARG A 107 12.47 25.20 -14.87
C ARG A 107 11.59 24.32 -13.97
N GLN A 108 11.84 24.23 -12.67
CA GLN A 108 11.00 23.47 -11.74
C GLN A 108 9.66 24.16 -11.49
N LYS A 109 9.65 25.50 -11.35
CA LYS A 109 8.42 26.29 -11.28
C LYS A 109 7.56 26.10 -12.54
N LEU A 110 8.18 26.12 -13.72
CA LEU A 110 7.50 25.81 -14.98
C LEU A 110 6.98 24.36 -15.02
N LYS A 111 7.75 23.38 -14.55
CA LYS A 111 7.35 21.97 -14.54
C LYS A 111 6.16 21.71 -13.60
N LEU A 112 6.10 22.43 -12.47
CA LEU A 112 4.94 22.43 -11.58
C LEU A 112 3.69 23.00 -12.26
N VAL A 113 3.82 24.18 -12.87
CA VAL A 113 2.72 24.89 -13.55
C VAL A 113 2.25 24.15 -14.82
N MET A 114 3.14 23.50 -15.57
CA MET A 114 2.87 22.84 -16.85
C MET A 114 2.58 21.34 -16.72
N GLY A 115 2.03 20.88 -15.59
CA GLY A 115 1.50 19.50 -15.46
C GLY A 115 2.03 18.66 -14.30
N GLY A 116 2.97 19.17 -13.50
CA GLY A 116 3.44 18.48 -12.28
C GLY A 116 2.30 18.18 -11.31
N PHE A 117 1.36 19.11 -11.13
CA PHE A 117 0.19 18.91 -10.28
C PHE A 117 -0.78 17.84 -10.78
N SER A 118 -0.99 17.75 -12.11
CA SER A 118 -1.81 16.68 -12.67
C SER A 118 -1.18 15.31 -12.47
N GLY A 119 0.15 15.22 -12.55
CA GLY A 119 0.88 13.98 -12.24
C GLY A 119 0.70 13.56 -10.78
N VAL A 120 0.88 14.50 -9.84
CA VAL A 120 0.75 14.21 -8.40
C VAL A 120 -0.69 13.82 -8.07
N LYS A 121 -1.68 14.54 -8.63
CA LYS A 121 -3.08 14.19 -8.49
C LYS A 121 -3.38 12.78 -8.99
N LYS A 122 -2.91 12.44 -10.19
CA LYS A 122 -3.10 11.11 -10.78
C LYS A 122 -2.54 10.01 -9.88
N VAL A 123 -1.34 10.20 -9.33
CA VAL A 123 -0.73 9.25 -8.39
C VAL A 123 -1.57 9.08 -7.13
N ILE A 124 -2.08 10.17 -6.56
CA ILE A 124 -2.96 10.11 -5.39
C ILE A 124 -4.24 9.36 -5.73
N ASP A 125 -4.91 9.71 -6.83
CA ASP A 125 -6.16 9.06 -7.25
C ASP A 125 -5.95 7.55 -7.50
N GLU A 126 -4.80 7.16 -8.07
CA GLU A 126 -4.42 5.75 -8.26
C GLU A 126 -4.12 5.01 -6.95
N LEU A 127 -3.62 5.69 -5.92
CA LEU A 127 -3.42 5.14 -4.58
C LEU A 127 -4.74 5.01 -3.82
N ASP A 128 -5.64 5.98 -3.97
CA ASP A 128 -7.00 5.93 -3.43
C ASP A 128 -7.79 4.74 -3.98
N GLU A 129 -7.78 4.56 -5.31
CA GLU A 129 -8.45 3.45 -5.94
C GLU A 129 -7.89 2.10 -5.45
N TRP A 130 -6.56 1.96 -5.48
CA TRP A 130 -5.91 0.74 -5.00
C TRP A 130 -6.23 0.46 -3.53
N GLN A 131 -6.12 1.47 -2.67
CA GLN A 131 -6.36 1.32 -1.24
C GLN A 131 -7.82 1.00 -0.96
N GLY A 132 -8.77 1.67 -1.60
CA GLY A 132 -10.19 1.36 -1.46
C GLY A 132 -10.51 -0.09 -1.80
N CYS A 133 -9.97 -0.60 -2.91
CA CYS A 133 -10.11 -2.01 -3.28
C CYS A 133 -9.45 -2.95 -2.26
N PHE A 134 -8.22 -2.63 -1.84
CA PHE A 134 -7.45 -3.44 -0.91
C PHE A 134 -8.09 -3.52 0.48
N SER A 135 -8.47 -2.38 1.08
CA SER A 135 -9.14 -2.31 2.38
C SER A 135 -10.42 -3.13 2.39
N ASN A 136 -11.24 -3.00 1.34
CA ASN A 136 -12.49 -3.76 1.20
C ASN A 136 -12.22 -5.26 1.12
N TYR A 137 -11.24 -5.68 0.33
CA TYR A 137 -10.86 -7.09 0.22
C TYR A 137 -10.33 -7.64 1.55
N LEU A 138 -9.47 -6.88 2.23
CA LEU A 138 -8.93 -7.24 3.55
C LEU A 138 -10.03 -7.40 4.60
N MET A 139 -11.00 -6.49 4.62
CA MET A 139 -12.18 -6.59 5.49
C MET A 139 -13.02 -7.84 5.17
N LEU A 140 -13.26 -8.15 3.90
CA LEU A 140 -14.02 -9.34 3.50
C LEU A 140 -13.32 -10.64 3.96
N VAL A 141 -12.01 -10.75 3.69
CA VAL A 141 -11.23 -11.94 4.09
C VAL A 141 -11.24 -12.12 5.60
N THR A 142 -11.12 -11.04 6.37
CA THR A 142 -11.11 -11.11 7.84
C THR A 142 -12.48 -11.47 8.43
N LEU A 143 -13.57 -10.89 7.93
CA LEU A 143 -14.93 -11.18 8.39
C LEU A 143 -15.35 -12.61 8.05
N VAL A 144 -15.13 -13.04 6.80
CA VAL A 144 -15.48 -14.39 6.34
C VAL A 144 -14.59 -15.44 7.02
N GLY A 145 -13.28 -15.18 7.11
CA GLY A 145 -12.33 -16.04 7.82
C GLY A 145 -12.68 -16.24 9.30
N ASN A 146 -13.14 -15.18 9.98
CA ASN A 146 -13.60 -15.26 11.37
C ASN A 146 -14.92 -16.01 11.53
N LYS A 147 -15.86 -15.87 10.58
CA LYS A 147 -17.16 -16.58 10.61
C LYS A 147 -16.98 -18.10 10.51
N HIS A 148 -16.05 -18.58 9.67
CA HIS A 148 -15.73 -20.00 9.56
C HIS A 148 -15.06 -20.56 10.83
N ARG A 149 -14.23 -19.79 11.53
CA ARG A 149 -13.62 -20.21 12.81
C ARG A 149 -14.63 -20.30 13.95
N ARG A 150 -15.59 -19.38 14.04
CA ARG A 150 -16.63 -19.44 15.08
C ARG A 150 -17.53 -20.67 14.93
N ARG A 151 -17.95 -21.02 13.71
CA ARG A 151 -18.77 -22.22 13.46
C ARG A 151 -18.08 -23.53 13.83
N ARG A 152 -16.76 -23.64 13.68
CA ARG A 152 -16.00 -24.85 14.08
C ARG A 152 -15.82 -24.99 15.59
N ARG A 153 -15.93 -23.90 16.37
CA ARG A 153 -15.86 -23.93 17.83
C ARG A 153 -17.21 -24.23 18.50
N THR A 154 -18.31 -24.12 17.78
CA THR A 154 -19.67 -24.33 18.30
C THR A 154 -20.31 -25.62 17.78
N SER A 155 -19.52 -26.65 17.47
CA SER A 155 -20.05 -28.02 17.46
C SER A 155 -19.86 -28.60 18.85
N PRO A 156 -20.89 -28.61 19.73
CA PRO A 156 -20.86 -29.51 20.85
C PRO A 156 -20.85 -30.92 20.26
N LEU A 157 -19.95 -31.73 20.80
CA LEU A 157 -19.96 -33.19 20.81
C LEU A 157 -21.29 -33.79 20.33
N GLY A 158 -21.19 -34.64 19.30
CA GLY A 158 -22.26 -35.55 18.94
C GLY A 158 -22.81 -36.20 20.20
N ARG A 159 -24.08 -35.92 20.48
CA ARG A 159 -24.89 -36.74 21.36
C ARG A 159 -25.33 -37.97 20.58
N PHE A 160 -25.39 -39.07 21.33
CA PHE A 160 -25.82 -40.42 21.02
C PHE A 160 -24.73 -41.33 20.48
#